data_AF-A0A2E3NLC6-F1
#
_entry.id   AF-A0A2E3NLC6-F1
#
_cell.length_a   1.000
_cell.length_b   1.000
_cell.length_c   1.000
_cell.angle_alpha   90.00
_cell.angle_beta   90.00
_cell.angle_gamma   90.00
#
_symmetry.space_group_name_H-M   'P 1'
#
loop_
_entity.id
_entity.type
_entity.pdbx_description
1 polymer ?
#
loop_
_entity_poly.entity_id
_entity_poly.type
_entity_poly.pdbx_seq_one_letter_code
_entity_poly.pdbx_strand_id
1 'polypeptide(L)'
;MDQVMIDRLRDVTPSLENPHGLGKKDDVGGSRFAELVSGLVDEVNTKQNEASANAEGLAKGEVGIMETVVSLNEADLSLRMMMQIRDRALDAYQRILRTI
;
A
#
# COMPACT_ATOMS: atom_id res chain seq x y z
N MET A 1 -18.93 -13.84 -63.72
CA MET A 1 -18.03 -14.39 -62.70
C MET A 1 -16.93 -13.42 -62.25
N ASP A 2 -16.93 -12.10 -62.58
CA ASP A 2 -15.77 -11.23 -62.26
C ASP A 2 -16.12 -9.80 -61.80
N GLN A 3 -17.12 -9.61 -60.94
CA GLN A 3 -17.40 -8.28 -60.35
C GLN A 3 -17.72 -8.28 -58.86
N VAL A 4 -17.55 -9.41 -58.16
CA VAL A 4 -17.79 -9.50 -56.69
C VAL A 4 -16.47 -9.38 -55.88
N MET A 5 -15.33 -9.14 -56.54
CA MET A 5 -14.00 -9.04 -55.89
C MET A 5 -13.39 -7.63 -55.82
N ILE A 6 -14.13 -6.55 -56.16
CA ILE A 6 -13.66 -5.16 -56.00
C ILE A 6 -14.65 -4.35 -55.16
N ASP A 7 -15.05 -4.89 -54.00
CA ASP A 7 -15.83 -4.12 -53.01
C ASP A 7 -15.36 -4.38 -51.57
N ARG A 8 -14.20 -5.02 -51.40
CA ARG A 8 -13.62 -5.35 -50.08
C ARG A 8 -12.31 -4.64 -49.75
N LEU A 9 -12.04 -3.50 -50.38
CA LEU A 9 -10.78 -2.77 -50.12
C LEU A 9 -10.95 -1.26 -49.94
N ARG A 10 -12.11 -0.78 -49.47
CA ARG A 10 -12.32 0.66 -49.43
C ARG A 10 -13.00 1.29 -48.21
N ASP A 11 -13.07 0.61 -47.06
CA ASP A 11 -13.38 1.34 -45.81
C ASP A 11 -12.95 0.60 -44.54
N VAL A 12 -11.72 0.08 -44.52
CA VAL A 12 -11.03 -0.18 -43.25
C VAL A 12 -10.50 1.16 -42.74
N THR A 13 -11.38 1.94 -42.10
CA THR A 13 -10.98 3.03 -41.22
C THR A 13 -10.81 2.44 -39.81
N PRO A 14 -9.59 2.18 -39.32
CA PRO A 14 -9.40 2.15 -37.89
C PRO A 14 -9.44 3.61 -37.44
N SER A 15 -10.57 4.04 -36.89
CA SER A 15 -10.64 5.24 -36.06
C SER A 15 -9.66 5.08 -34.90
N LEU A 16 -8.45 5.59 -35.10
CA LEU A 16 -7.46 5.85 -34.06
C LEU A 16 -7.09 7.33 -34.12
N GLU A 17 -8.11 8.17 -34.00
CA GLU A 17 -7.95 9.58 -33.63
C GLU A 17 -8.24 9.69 -32.13
N ASN A 18 -7.17 9.60 -31.34
CA ASN A 18 -7.06 10.27 -30.04
C ASN A 18 -5.57 10.36 -29.66
N PRO A 19 -4.80 11.30 -30.24
CA PRO A 19 -3.57 11.73 -29.63
C PRO A 19 -3.97 12.75 -28.57
N HIS A 20 -4.16 12.31 -27.32
CA HIS A 20 -4.00 13.09 -26.07
C HIS A 20 -4.80 12.40 -24.95
N GLY A 21 -4.11 11.55 -24.22
CA GLY A 21 -4.61 10.95 -23.00
C GLY A 21 -3.43 10.49 -22.17
N LEU A 22 -2.57 11.45 -21.84
CA LEU A 22 -1.63 11.44 -20.72
C LEU A 22 -1.16 10.03 -20.34
N GLY A 23 -0.06 9.59 -20.93
CA GLY A 23 0.79 8.62 -20.26
C GLY A 23 0.97 9.14 -18.84
N LYS A 24 0.31 8.46 -17.88
CA LYS A 24 0.51 8.65 -16.46
C LYS A 24 2.02 8.60 -16.30
N LYS A 25 2.63 9.76 -16.03
CA LYS A 25 3.96 9.75 -15.43
C LYS A 25 3.79 8.88 -14.21
N ASP A 26 4.43 7.72 -14.26
CA ASP A 26 4.49 6.77 -13.18
C ASP A 26 5.09 7.48 -11.97
N ASP A 27 4.22 8.09 -11.17
CA ASP A 27 4.47 8.48 -9.79
C ASP A 27 4.49 7.22 -8.89
N VAL A 28 5.07 6.15 -9.43
CA VAL A 28 5.15 4.81 -8.83
C VAL A 28 5.99 4.83 -7.56
N GLY A 29 6.86 5.84 -7.42
CA GLY A 29 7.62 6.08 -6.18
C GLY A 29 6.76 6.59 -5.03
N GLY A 30 5.90 7.58 -5.28
CA GLY A 30 5.05 8.19 -4.24
C GLY A 30 3.94 7.26 -3.75
N SER A 31 3.24 6.58 -4.66
CA SER A 31 2.14 5.65 -4.31
C SER A 31 2.65 4.46 -3.49
N ARG A 32 3.74 3.83 -3.94
CA ARG A 32 4.28 2.63 -3.29
C ARG A 32 4.80 2.90 -1.88
N PHE A 33 5.32 4.11 -1.64
CA PHE A 33 5.72 4.52 -0.29
C PHE A 33 4.52 4.73 0.63
N ALA A 34 3.49 5.42 0.15
CA ALA A 34 2.25 5.63 0.91
C ALA A 34 1.56 4.29 1.26
N GLU A 35 1.52 3.35 0.31
CA GLU A 35 1.01 1.99 0.52
C GLU A 35 1.81 1.24 1.60
N LEU A 36 3.14 1.33 1.57
CA LEU A 36 4.00 0.69 2.58
C LEU A 36 3.75 1.28 3.98
N VAL A 37 3.68 2.60 4.10
CA VAL A 37 3.40 3.26 5.38
C VAL A 37 2.01 2.91 5.89
N SER A 38 0.99 2.86 5.02
CA SER A 38 -0.36 2.43 5.39
C SER A 38 -0.37 0.99 5.92
N GLY A 39 0.30 0.07 5.21
CA GLY A 39 0.40 -1.32 5.64
C GLY A 39 1.07 -1.49 7.00
N LEU A 40 2.09 -0.69 7.30
CA LEU A 40 2.75 -0.65 8.60
C LEU A 40 1.81 -0.19 9.72
N VAL A 41 0.97 0.82 9.46
CA VAL A 41 -0.03 1.28 10.43
C VAL A 41 -1.05 0.18 10.71
N ASP A 42 -1.53 -0.50 9.67
CA ASP A 42 -2.48 -1.60 9.79
C ASP A 42 -1.89 -2.79 10.55
N GLU A 43 -0.61 -3.11 10.33
CA GLU A 43 0.12 -4.16 11.05
C GLU A 43 0.24 -3.84 12.55
N VAL A 44 0.63 -2.61 12.89
CA VAL A 44 0.72 -2.16 14.29
C VAL A 44 -0.64 -2.16 14.96
N ASN A 45 -1.69 -1.74 14.26
CA ASN A 45 -3.07 -1.80 14.77
C ASN A 45 -3.50 -3.24 15.04
N THR A 46 -3.21 -4.17 14.11
CA THR A 46 -3.50 -5.58 14.26
C THR A 46 -2.81 -6.15 15.51
N LYS A 47 -1.51 -5.88 15.68
CA LYS A 47 -0.74 -6.33 16.84
C LYS A 47 -1.24 -5.75 18.17
N GLN A 48 -1.65 -4.49 18.20
CA GLN A 48 -2.26 -3.89 19.39
C GLN A 48 -3.62 -4.52 19.74
N ASN A 49 -4.43 -4.86 18.74
CA ASN A 49 -5.71 -5.53 18.95
C ASN A 49 -5.53 -6.97 19.45
N GLU A 50 -4.56 -7.71 18.89
CA GLU A 50 -4.18 -9.05 19.37
C GLU A 50 -3.74 -8.99 20.85
N ALA A 51 -2.87 -8.04 21.20
CA ALA A 51 -2.42 -7.88 22.57
C ALA A 51 -3.55 -7.50 23.54
N SER A 52 -4.50 -6.67 23.09
CA SER A 52 -5.68 -6.31 23.87
C SER A 52 -6.60 -7.50 24.09
N ALA A 53 -6.85 -8.30 23.06
CA ALA A 53 -7.65 -9.52 23.15
C ALA A 53 -7.01 -10.55 24.11
N ASN A 54 -5.68 -10.71 24.04
CA ASN A 54 -4.95 -11.60 24.95
C ASN A 54 -4.97 -11.09 26.39
N ALA A 55 -4.90 -9.77 26.61
CA ALA A 55 -5.04 -9.18 27.94
C ALA A 55 -6.44 -9.40 28.54
N GLU A 56 -7.49 -9.29 27.72
CA GLU A 56 -8.85 -9.63 28.13
C GLU A 56 -9.01 -11.13 28.42
N GLY A 57 -8.45 -11.98 27.58
CA GLY A 57 -8.44 -13.43 27.77
C GLY A 57 -7.69 -13.84 29.06
N LEU A 58 -6.59 -13.15 29.38
CA LEU A 58 -5.86 -13.36 30.63
C LEU A 58 -6.71 -12.99 31.85
N ALA A 59 -7.44 -11.87 31.81
CA ALA A 59 -8.34 -11.46 32.89
C ALA A 59 -9.48 -12.48 33.12
N LYS A 60 -9.90 -13.19 32.06
CA LYS A 60 -10.88 -14.29 32.12
C LYS A 60 -10.26 -15.65 32.49
N GLY A 61 -8.92 -15.75 32.51
CA GLY A 61 -8.19 -17.01 32.72
C GLY A 61 -8.14 -17.93 31.50
N GLU A 62 -8.49 -17.42 30.32
CA GLU A 62 -8.52 -18.15 29.04
C GLU A 62 -7.16 -18.17 28.33
N VAL A 63 -6.30 -17.17 28.61
CA VAL A 63 -4.97 -16.99 28.00
C VAL A 63 -3.89 -16.97 29.08
N GLY A 64 -2.73 -17.55 28.79
CA GLY A 64 -1.60 -17.59 29.73
C GLY A 64 -0.91 -16.23 29.89
N ILE A 65 -0.32 -15.98 31.06
CA ILE A 65 0.46 -14.76 31.33
C ILE A 65 1.61 -14.60 30.33
N MET A 66 2.36 -15.68 30.06
CA MET A 66 3.51 -15.63 29.15
C MET A 66 3.10 -15.22 27.74
N GLU A 67 2.01 -15.78 27.22
CA GLU A 67 1.47 -15.46 25.89
C GLU A 67 1.00 -14.01 25.80
N THR A 68 0.31 -13.53 26.83
CA THR A 68 -0.12 -12.12 26.92
C THR A 68 1.08 -11.18 26.93
N VAL A 69 2.10 -11.50 27.72
CA VAL A 69 3.33 -10.69 27.81
C VAL A 69 4.08 -10.71 26.48
N VAL A 70 4.15 -11.83 25.77
CA VAL A 70 4.76 -11.90 24.43
C VAL A 70 4.00 -11.00 23.46
N SER A 71 2.67 -11.12 23.40
CA SER A 71 1.84 -10.32 22.51
C SER A 71 1.95 -8.80 22.78
N LEU A 72 2.01 -8.40 24.05
CA LEU A 72 2.27 -7.01 24.44
C LEU A 72 3.65 -6.51 23.98
N ASN A 73 4.69 -7.35 24.11
CA ASN A 73 6.03 -7.00 23.64
C ASN A 73 6.09 -6.89 22.11
N GLU A 74 5.40 -7.77 21.38
CA GLU A 74 5.27 -7.67 19.92
C GLU A 74 4.61 -6.35 19.52
N ALA A 75 3.50 -5.98 20.18
CA ALA A 75 2.81 -4.72 19.91
C ALA A 75 3.69 -3.49 20.16
N ASP A 76 4.41 -3.46 21.30
CA ASP A 76 5.33 -2.35 21.63
C ASP A 76 6.51 -2.28 20.65
N LEU A 77 7.11 -3.41 20.29
CA LEU A 77 8.21 -3.46 19.33
C LEU A 77 7.77 -2.95 17.95
N SER A 78 6.63 -3.42 17.44
CA SER A 78 6.08 -2.98 16.15
C SER A 78 5.78 -1.48 16.15
N LEU A 79 5.22 -0.95 17.23
CA LEU A 79 4.97 0.50 17.37
C LEU A 79 6.28 1.30 17.32
N ARG A 80 7.33 0.85 18.03
CA ARG A 80 8.65 1.49 18.00
C ARG A 80 9.25 1.49 16.60
N MET A 81 9.12 0.39 15.86
CA MET A 81 9.59 0.30 14.47
C MET A 81 8.83 1.28 13.58
N MET A 82 7.50 1.37 13.71
CA MET A 82 6.68 2.33 12.97
C MET A 82 7.08 3.78 13.24
N MET A 83 7.36 4.14 14.51
CA MET A 83 7.83 5.48 14.83
C MET A 83 9.17 5.81 14.14
N GLN A 84 10.11 4.87 14.10
CA GLN A 84 11.35 5.07 13.35
C GLN A 84 11.12 5.25 11.85
N ILE A 85 10.15 4.52 11.29
CA ILE A 85 9.79 4.64 9.88
C ILE A 85 9.10 5.97 9.61
N ARG A 86 8.20 6.41 10.50
CA ARG A 86 7.56 7.73 10.48
C ARG A 86 8.61 8.84 10.48
N ASP A 87 9.60 8.76 11.36
CA ASP A 87 10.63 9.79 11.44
C ASP A 87 11.48 9.82 10.16
N ARG A 88 11.87 8.64 9.64
CA ARG A 88 12.57 8.52 8.35
C ARG A 88 11.73 9.02 7.17
N ALA A 89 10.41 8.80 7.19
CA ALA A 89 9.47 9.28 6.18
C ALA A 89 9.44 10.81 6.13
N LEU A 90 9.31 11.43 7.31
CA LEU A 90 9.33 12.88 7.46
C LEU A 90 10.67 13.46 7.02
N ASP A 91 11.79 12.84 7.42
CA ASP A 91 13.13 13.25 6.99
C ASP A 91 13.30 13.17 5.46
N ALA A 92 12.83 12.10 4.83
CA ALA A 92 12.90 11.93 3.38
C ALA A 92 12.09 13.02 2.65
N TYR A 93 10.88 13.32 3.14
CA TYR A 93 10.05 14.39 2.62
C TYR A 93 10.74 15.76 2.74
N GLN A 94 11.28 16.08 3.92
CA GLN A 94 12.00 17.34 4.15
C GLN A 94 13.27 17.46 3.29
N ARG A 95 14.00 16.35 3.09
CA ARG A 95 15.20 16.33 2.25
C ARG A 95 14.88 16.66 0.79
N ILE A 96 13.85 16.03 0.22
CA ILE A 96 13.42 16.28 -1.17
C ILE A 96 13.11 17.76 -1.36
N LEU A 97 12.34 18.36 -0.44
CA LEU A 97 11.99 19.79 -0.50
C LEU A 97 13.20 20.72 -0.38
N ARG A 98 14.26 20.33 0.34
CA ARG A 98 15.48 21.14 0.51
C ARG A 98 16.44 21.05 -0.69
N THR A 99 16.39 19.96 -1.45
CA THR A 99 17.22 19.76 -2.65
C THR A 99 16.62 20.36 -3.92
N ILE A 100 15.37 20.82 -3.88
CA ILE A 100 14.71 21.60 -4.94
C ILE A 100 15.01 23.08 -4.70
#